data_AF-A0A0R1LTW4-F1
#
_entry.id   AF-A0A0R1LTW4-F1
#
_cell.length_a   1.000
_cell.length_b   1.000
_cell.length_c   1.000
_cell.angle_alpha   90.00
_cell.angle_beta   90.00
_cell.angle_gamma   90.00
#
_symmetry.space_group_name_H-M   'P 1'
#
loop_
_entity.id
_entity.type
_entity.pdbx_description
1 polymer ?
#
loop_
_entity_poly.entity_id
_entity_poly.type
_entity_poly.pdbx_seq_one_letter_code
_entity_poly.pdbx_strand_id
1 'polypeptide(L)'
;MSDLEHRIPNLINFEKLVFRIGELSRMTEVSSRQLRYWEQRGYIQAMARSDQNKARVYDFHTFLEVRIIKRLLDQGYRLPAAVEKMRNIDEEMGFTRQFFSKAFKGVEIVDQQPMINMGYFDESKKQILYGFYKDGEIRYQLQPVDAQ
;
A
#
# COMPACT_ATOMS: atom_id res chain seq x y z
N MET A 1 -15.31 21.52 21.75
CA MET A 1 -15.72 20.18 21.25
C MET A 1 -16.28 20.31 19.82
N SER A 2 -15.54 20.89 18.87
CA SER A 2 -16.04 21.18 17.50
C SER A 2 -15.07 20.80 16.36
N ASP A 3 -13.85 20.34 16.64
CA ASP A 3 -12.83 20.12 15.59
C ASP A 3 -12.78 18.67 15.05
N LEU A 4 -13.73 17.84 15.45
CA LEU A 4 -13.80 16.41 15.10
C LEU A 4 -14.69 16.10 13.91
N GLU A 5 -15.47 17.06 13.40
CA GLU A 5 -16.54 16.77 12.42
C GLU A 5 -16.06 16.62 10.96
N HIS A 6 -14.81 16.99 10.63
CA HIS A 6 -14.38 17.07 9.22
C HIS A 6 -13.06 16.37 8.90
N ARG A 7 -12.57 15.51 9.82
CA ARG A 7 -11.35 14.71 9.59
C ARG A 7 -11.75 13.29 9.26
N ILE A 8 -11.50 12.87 8.02
CA ILE A 8 -11.54 11.45 7.70
C ILE A 8 -10.15 10.92 8.09
N PRO A 9 -10.04 10.13 9.18
CA PRO A 9 -8.74 9.59 9.58
C PRO A 9 -8.19 8.73 8.46
N ASN A 10 -6.88 8.45 8.48
CA ASN A 10 -6.33 7.46 7.56
C ASN A 10 -6.98 6.09 7.83
N LEU A 11 -7.98 5.75 7.01
CA LEU A 11 -8.70 4.47 7.04
C LEU A 11 -7.96 3.36 6.27
N ILE A 12 -6.91 3.73 5.54
CA ILE A 12 -6.13 2.81 4.71
C ILE A 12 -4.93 2.32 5.52
N ASN A 13 -5.10 1.15 6.15
CA ASN A 13 -4.00 0.40 6.74
C ASN A 13 -3.78 -0.91 5.98
N PHE A 14 -2.83 -0.88 5.04
CA PHE A 14 -2.49 -2.03 4.21
C PHE A 14 -1.92 -3.22 5.01
N GLU A 15 -1.35 -3.00 6.20
CA GLU A 15 -0.84 -4.07 7.06
C GLU A 15 -1.97 -4.92 7.67
N LYS A 16 -3.19 -4.37 7.74
CA LYS A 16 -4.37 -5.09 8.24
C LYS A 16 -5.11 -5.87 7.16
N LEU A 17 -4.73 -5.71 5.89
CA LEU A 17 -5.35 -6.44 4.79
C LEU A 17 -4.81 -7.85 4.72
N VAL A 18 -5.71 -8.82 4.85
CA VAL A 18 -5.37 -10.24 4.95
C VAL A 18 -6.30 -11.04 4.04
N PHE A 19 -5.72 -11.87 3.18
CA PHE A 19 -6.40 -12.62 2.14
C PHE A 19 -6.17 -14.12 2.33
N ARG A 20 -7.22 -14.92 2.16
CA ARG A 20 -7.10 -16.37 1.94
C ARG A 20 -6.67 -16.63 0.50
N ILE A 21 -6.12 -17.82 0.24
CA ILE A 21 -5.65 -18.18 -1.10
C ILE A 21 -6.72 -18.05 -2.20
N GLY A 22 -8.00 -18.28 -1.86
CA GLY A 22 -9.10 -18.12 -2.81
C GLY A 22 -9.36 -16.67 -3.19
N GLU A 23 -9.21 -15.73 -2.25
CA GLU A 23 -9.31 -14.29 -2.52
C GLU A 23 -8.11 -13.82 -3.34
N LEU A 24 -6.91 -14.23 -2.94
CA LEU A 24 -5.68 -13.91 -3.66
C LEU A 24 -5.75 -14.41 -5.11
N SER A 25 -6.26 -15.63 -5.32
CA SER A 25 -6.45 -16.20 -6.66
C SER A 25 -7.42 -15.38 -7.52
N ARG A 26 -8.57 -14.96 -6.97
CA ARG A 26 -9.53 -14.11 -7.71
C ARG A 26 -8.95 -12.73 -8.03
N MET A 27 -8.29 -12.08 -7.08
CA MET A 27 -7.80 -10.71 -7.22
C MET A 27 -6.56 -10.58 -8.13
N THR A 28 -5.83 -11.69 -8.31
CA THR A 28 -4.58 -11.72 -9.09
C THR A 28 -4.70 -12.48 -10.40
N GLU A 29 -5.82 -13.18 -10.62
CA GLU A 29 -6.06 -14.04 -11.77
C GLU A 29 -5.02 -15.16 -11.91
N VAL A 30 -4.29 -15.48 -10.83
CA VAL A 30 -3.40 -16.63 -10.74
C VAL A 30 -4.16 -17.78 -10.10
N SER A 31 -4.07 -18.97 -10.68
CA SER A 31 -4.79 -20.12 -10.12
C SER A 31 -4.29 -20.47 -8.71
N SER A 32 -5.19 -20.90 -7.83
CA SER A 32 -4.83 -21.35 -6.47
C SER A 32 -3.77 -22.46 -6.47
N ARG A 33 -3.71 -23.27 -7.55
CA ARG A 33 -2.67 -24.30 -7.73
C ARG A 33 -1.30 -23.68 -7.98
N GLN A 34 -1.20 -22.67 -8.85
CA GLN A 34 0.06 -21.95 -9.09
C GLN A 34 0.52 -21.21 -7.84
N LEU A 35 -0.39 -20.56 -7.10
CA LEU A 35 -0.05 -19.88 -5.84
C LEU A 35 0.53 -20.85 -4.81
N ARG A 36 -0.08 -22.03 -4.62
CA ARG A 36 0.48 -23.08 -3.75
C ARG A 36 1.85 -23.55 -4.20
N TYR A 37 2.04 -23.71 -5.51
CA TYR A 37 3.35 -24.07 -6.06
C TYR A 37 4.40 -22.97 -5.82
N TRP A 38 4.05 -21.70 -6.01
CA TRP A 38 4.94 -20.57 -5.73
C TRP A 38 5.30 -20.49 -4.25
N GLU A 39 4.33 -20.71 -3.35
CA GLU A 39 4.55 -20.78 -1.91
C GLU A 39 5.49 -21.94 -1.55
N GLN A 40 5.25 -23.14 -2.07
CA GLN A 40 6.11 -24.31 -1.83
C GLN A 40 7.55 -24.10 -2.31
N ARG A 41 7.75 -23.33 -3.38
CA ARG A 41 9.06 -22.98 -3.92
C ARG A 41 9.72 -21.78 -3.19
N GLY A 42 9.01 -21.17 -2.23
CA GLY A 42 9.50 -20.00 -1.49
C GLY A 42 9.53 -18.71 -2.33
N TYR A 43 8.72 -18.63 -3.38
CA TYR A 43 8.60 -17.43 -4.22
C TYR A 43 7.64 -16.39 -3.66
N ILE A 44 6.67 -16.84 -2.87
CA ILE A 44 5.77 -16.04 -2.05
C ILE A 44 5.64 -16.72 -0.68
N GLN A 45 5.19 -16.00 0.35
CA GLN A 45 5.07 -16.55 1.69
C GLN A 45 3.73 -16.20 2.32
N ALA A 46 3.11 -17.17 3.01
CA ALA A 46 1.99 -16.88 3.89
C ALA A 46 2.46 -16.18 5.18
N MET A 47 1.60 -15.39 5.80
CA MET A 47 1.90 -14.74 7.07
C MET A 47 2.20 -15.77 8.16
N ALA A 48 3.27 -15.54 8.93
CA ALA A 48 3.55 -16.32 10.13
C ALA A 48 2.44 -16.10 11.16
N ARG A 49 1.83 -17.18 11.65
CA ARG A 49 0.83 -17.14 12.72
C ARG A 49 1.21 -18.14 13.82
N SER A 50 1.09 -17.72 15.07
CA SER A 50 1.41 -18.52 16.26
C SER A 50 0.47 -19.72 16.45
N ASP A 51 -0.73 -19.66 15.88
CA ASP A 51 -1.76 -20.68 16.09
C ASP A 51 -1.79 -21.66 14.91
N GLN A 52 -1.42 -22.92 15.17
CA GLN A 52 -1.36 -24.00 14.17
C GLN A 52 -2.73 -24.30 13.49
N ASN A 53 -3.85 -23.88 14.09
CA ASN A 53 -5.21 -24.16 13.63
C ASN A 53 -5.88 -23.05 12.81
N LYS A 54 -5.19 -21.93 12.51
CA LYS A 54 -5.75 -20.89 11.66
C LYS A 54 -5.37 -21.12 10.20
N ALA A 55 -6.35 -21.00 9.31
CA ALA A 55 -6.15 -21.11 7.88
C ALA A 55 -5.03 -20.16 7.39
N ARG A 56 -4.24 -20.64 6.43
CA ARG A 56 -3.18 -19.85 5.77
C ARG A 56 -3.76 -18.59 5.14
N VAL A 57 -3.07 -17.49 5.36
CA VAL A 57 -3.44 -16.17 4.85
C VAL A 57 -2.21 -15.42 4.37
N TYR A 58 -2.44 -14.46 3.48
CA TYR A 58 -1.44 -13.66 2.78
C TYR A 58 -1.77 -12.20 3.01
N ASP A 59 -0.76 -11.36 3.17
CA ASP A 59 -0.96 -9.93 3.36
C ASP A 59 -0.99 -9.17 2.03
N PHE A 60 -1.10 -7.85 2.12
CA PHE A 60 -1.06 -6.98 0.96
C PHE A 60 0.33 -6.92 0.29
N HIS A 61 1.41 -7.24 0.99
CA HIS A 61 2.73 -7.33 0.37
C HIS A 61 2.80 -8.53 -0.56
N THR A 62 2.40 -9.72 -0.11
CA THR A 62 2.31 -10.92 -0.96
C THR A 62 1.38 -10.72 -2.16
N PHE A 63 0.28 -9.97 -1.98
CA PHE A 63 -0.58 -9.60 -3.11
C PHE A 63 0.18 -8.85 -4.21
N LEU A 64 1.03 -7.87 -3.85
CA LEU A 64 1.84 -7.14 -4.84
C LEU A 64 2.85 -8.06 -5.52
N GLU A 65 3.55 -8.91 -4.76
CA GLU A 65 4.52 -9.87 -5.33
C GLU A 65 3.87 -10.74 -6.40
N VAL A 66 2.69 -11.31 -6.09
CA VAL A 66 1.93 -12.14 -7.03
C VAL A 66 1.52 -11.34 -8.27
N ARG A 67 1.06 -10.09 -8.11
CA ARG A 67 0.68 -9.22 -9.24
C ARG A 67 1.87 -8.88 -10.13
N ILE A 68 3.05 -8.63 -9.55
CA ILE A 68 4.27 -8.34 -10.30
C ILE A 68 4.70 -9.58 -11.07
N ILE A 69 4.77 -10.75 -10.42
CA ILE A 69 5.10 -12.01 -11.09
C ILE A 69 4.12 -12.28 -12.23
N LYS A 70 2.81 -12.16 -12.00
CA LYS A 70 1.78 -12.37 -13.03
C LYS A 70 2.00 -11.45 -14.23
N ARG A 71 2.21 -10.15 -14.02
CA ARG A 71 2.49 -9.19 -15.09
C ARG A 71 3.72 -9.58 -15.91
N LEU A 72 4.79 -10.04 -15.25
CA LEU A 72 6.01 -10.49 -15.93
C LEU A 72 5.77 -11.79 -16.72
N LEU A 73 5.01 -12.73 -16.17
CA LEU A 73 4.61 -13.94 -16.91
C LEU A 73 3.79 -13.60 -18.16
N ASP A 74 2.86 -12.64 -18.06
CA ASP A 74 2.05 -12.17 -19.19
C ASP A 74 2.89 -11.49 -20.28
N GLN A 75 4.05 -10.93 -19.91
CA GLN A 75 5.04 -10.36 -20.83
C GLN A 75 5.95 -11.44 -21.46
N GLY A 76 5.76 -12.72 -21.14
CA GLY A 76 6.52 -13.84 -21.70
C GLY A 76 7.77 -14.24 -20.90
N TYR A 77 7.99 -13.65 -19.72
CA TYR A 77 9.09 -14.10 -18.85
C TYR A 77 8.83 -15.50 -18.31
N ARG A 78 9.89 -16.29 -18.15
CA ARG A 78 9.82 -17.55 -17.41
C ARG A 78 9.73 -17.27 -15.91
N LEU A 79 9.04 -18.14 -15.18
CA LEU A 79 8.79 -17.96 -13.74
C LEU A 79 10.04 -17.63 -12.90
N PRO A 80 11.20 -18.31 -13.04
CA PRO A 80 12.38 -17.96 -12.26
C PRO A 80 12.85 -16.51 -12.50
N ALA A 81 12.87 -16.06 -13.75
CA ALA A 81 13.26 -14.70 -14.10
C ALA A 81 12.21 -13.66 -13.64
N ALA A 82 10.93 -14.02 -13.66
CA ALA A 82 9.87 -13.16 -13.12
C ALA A 82 10.01 -12.96 -11.60
N VAL A 83 10.32 -14.03 -10.87
CA VAL A 83 10.54 -13.97 -9.41
C VAL A 83 11.79 -13.14 -9.07
N GLU A 84 12.88 -13.31 -9.80
CA GLU A 84 14.10 -12.52 -9.62
C GLU A 84 13.82 -11.02 -9.84
N LYS A 85 13.17 -10.66 -10.94
CA LYS A 85 12.77 -9.28 -11.21
C LYS A 85 11.81 -8.72 -10.16
N MET A 86 10.87 -9.54 -9.69
CA MET A 86 9.96 -9.14 -8.61
C MET A 86 10.73 -8.77 -7.35
N ARG A 87 11.73 -9.55 -6.95
CA ARG A 87 12.55 -9.26 -5.76
C ARG A 87 13.28 -7.92 -5.89
N ASN A 88 13.87 -7.63 -7.05
CA ASN A 88 14.52 -6.34 -7.30
C ASN A 88 13.51 -5.18 -7.21
N ILE A 89 12.30 -5.35 -7.78
CA ILE A 89 11.23 -4.34 -7.67
C ILE A 89 10.78 -4.18 -6.21
N ASP A 90 10.71 -5.26 -5.44
CA ASP A 90 10.28 -5.21 -4.05
C ASP A 90 11.28 -4.45 -3.16
N GLU A 91 12.58 -4.64 -3.39
CA GLU A 91 13.65 -3.87 -2.76
C GLU A 91 13.49 -2.35 -3.02
N GLU A 92 13.17 -1.97 -4.26
CA GLU A 92 12.89 -0.58 -4.63
C GLU A 92 11.56 -0.06 -4.03
N MET A 93 10.55 -0.91 -3.95
CA MET A 93 9.21 -0.57 -3.44
C MET A 93 9.15 -0.49 -1.90
N GLY A 94 10.08 -1.10 -1.19
CA GLY A 94 10.13 -1.08 0.28
C GLY A 94 10.15 0.34 0.85
N PHE A 95 10.96 1.23 0.27
CA PHE A 95 10.98 2.65 0.62
C PHE A 95 9.65 3.33 0.29
N THR A 96 9.12 3.09 -0.90
CA THR A 96 7.87 3.69 -1.40
C THR A 96 6.70 3.38 -0.47
N ARG A 97 6.54 2.12 -0.05
CA ARG A 97 5.49 1.70 0.89
C ARG A 97 5.60 2.43 2.23
N GLN A 98 6.80 2.45 2.82
CA GLN A 98 7.02 3.12 4.09
C GLN A 98 6.78 4.62 3.98
N PHE A 99 7.26 5.26 2.91
CA PHE A 99 7.06 6.67 2.64
C PHE A 99 5.56 7.00 2.56
N PHE A 100 4.80 6.34 1.67
CA PHE A 100 3.38 6.63 1.50
C PHE A 100 2.54 6.37 2.76
N SER A 101 2.82 5.27 3.48
CA SER A 101 2.10 4.96 4.73
C SER A 101 2.29 6.03 5.80
N LYS A 102 3.47 6.67 5.84
CA LYS A 102 3.79 7.72 6.80
C LYS A 102 3.40 9.11 6.31
N ALA A 103 3.50 9.36 5.00
CA ALA A 103 3.16 10.62 4.37
C ALA A 103 1.65 10.84 4.41
N PHE A 104 0.82 9.84 4.08
CA PHE A 104 -0.63 10.00 4.09
C PHE A 104 -1.18 10.08 5.53
N LYS A 105 -1.55 11.28 5.98
CA LYS A 105 -2.13 11.53 7.30
C LYS A 105 -3.66 11.52 7.33
N GLY A 106 -4.30 11.48 6.16
CA GLY A 106 -5.76 11.45 6.01
C GLY A 106 -6.27 12.57 5.13
N VAL A 107 -7.59 12.77 5.14
CA VAL A 107 -8.26 13.86 4.43
C VAL A 107 -8.80 14.86 5.43
N GLU A 108 -8.53 16.13 5.20
CA GLU A 108 -8.98 17.26 5.99
C GLU A 108 -9.71 18.25 5.09
N ILE A 109 -10.74 18.91 5.61
CA ILE A 109 -11.39 20.02 4.92
C ILE A 109 -10.61 21.29 5.24
N VAL A 110 -9.95 21.86 4.23
CA VAL A 110 -9.18 23.11 4.31
C VAL A 110 -9.79 24.06 3.29
N ASP A 111 -10.12 25.29 3.70
CA ASP A 111 -10.77 26.29 2.83
C ASP A 111 -12.05 25.76 2.13
N GLN A 112 -12.86 24.97 2.86
CA GLN A 112 -14.07 24.30 2.35
C GLN A 112 -13.83 23.27 1.22
N GLN A 113 -12.58 22.88 0.98
CA GLN A 113 -12.21 21.87 -0.02
C GLN A 113 -11.57 20.64 0.66
N PRO A 114 -11.89 19.41 0.24
CA PRO A 114 -11.18 18.23 0.71
C PRO A 114 -9.74 18.22 0.20
N MET A 115 -8.79 18.10 1.14
CA MET A 115 -7.36 18.03 0.86
C MET A 115 -6.73 16.85 1.59
N ILE A 116 -5.75 16.21 0.97
CA ILE A 116 -4.95 15.13 1.55
C ILE A 116 -3.83 15.76 2.38
N ASN A 117 -3.81 15.50 3.68
CA ASN A 117 -2.72 15.90 4.56
C ASN A 117 -1.53 14.96 4.36
N MET A 118 -0.38 15.51 3.95
CA MET A 118 0.87 14.77 3.70
C MET A 118 1.92 14.92 4.82
N GLY A 119 1.56 15.59 5.92
CA GLY A 119 2.43 15.85 7.06
C GLY A 119 3.27 17.13 6.92
N TYR A 120 4.21 17.32 7.85
CA TYR A 120 5.11 18.48 7.84
C TYR A 120 5.94 18.50 6.56
N PHE A 121 6.07 19.67 5.95
CA PHE A 121 6.82 19.87 4.71
C PHE A 121 8.33 19.63 4.91
N ASP A 122 8.87 20.11 6.03
CA ASP A 122 10.29 20.03 6.35
C ASP A 122 10.55 19.84 7.86
N GLU A 123 11.83 19.75 8.22
CA GLU A 123 12.29 19.54 9.60
C GLU A 123 11.92 20.68 10.55
N SER A 124 11.64 21.88 10.03
CA SER A 124 11.24 23.02 10.86
C SER A 124 9.84 22.84 11.45
N LYS A 125 9.02 21.96 10.84
CA LYS A 125 7.63 21.66 11.24
C LYS A 125 6.72 22.89 11.34
N LYS A 126 7.05 23.96 10.61
CA LYS A 126 6.25 25.20 10.57
C LYS A 126 5.10 25.17 9.58
N GLN A 127 5.12 24.23 8.64
CA GLN A 127 4.13 24.11 7.58
C GLN A 127 3.75 22.65 7.34
N ILE A 128 2.50 22.42 6.97
CA ILE A 128 1.96 21.12 6.54
C ILE A 128 1.75 21.16 5.03
N LEU A 129 2.15 20.09 4.34
CA LEU A 129 1.91 19.90 2.93
C LEU A 129 0.55 19.24 2.70
N TYR A 130 -0.27 19.85 1.86
CA TYR A 130 -1.54 19.32 1.39
C TYR A 130 -1.50 19.05 -0.11
N GLY A 131 -2.15 17.96 -0.53
CA GLY A 131 -2.41 17.64 -1.93
C GLY A 131 -3.91 17.62 -2.23
N PHE A 132 -4.33 18.17 -3.36
CA PHE A 132 -5.73 18.14 -3.77
C PHE A 132 -5.87 18.04 -5.28
N TYR A 133 -7.01 17.52 -5.73
CA TYR A 133 -7.31 17.40 -7.15
C TYR A 133 -8.09 18.63 -7.61
N LYS A 134 -7.62 19.28 -8.68
CA LYS A 134 -8.29 20.44 -9.28
C LYS A 134 -8.01 20.49 -10.78
N ASP A 135 -9.08 20.61 -11.56
CA ASP A 135 -9.03 20.76 -13.03
C ASP A 135 -8.26 19.64 -13.76
N GLY A 136 -8.38 18.39 -13.28
CA GLY A 136 -7.71 17.25 -13.91
C GLY A 136 -6.32 16.95 -13.37
N GLU A 137 -5.78 17.82 -12.52
CA GLU A 137 -4.40 17.74 -12.06
C GLU A 137 -4.30 17.73 -10.52
N ILE A 138 -3.22 17.11 -10.02
CA ILE A 138 -2.87 17.17 -8.61
C ILE A 138 -2.13 18.49 -8.36
N ARG A 139 -2.60 19.25 -7.37
CA ARG A 139 -1.96 20.48 -6.89
C ARG A 139 -1.55 20.34 -5.43
N TYR A 140 -0.60 21.17 -5.03
CA TYR A 140 -0.03 21.17 -3.69
C TYR A 140 -0.15 22.54 -3.05
N GLN A 141 -0.38 22.57 -1.73
CA GLN A 141 -0.45 23.79 -0.93
C GLN A 141 0.22 23.58 0.42
N LEU A 142 0.95 24.59 0.88
CA LEU A 142 1.51 24.63 2.23
C LEU A 142 0.59 25.44 3.14
N GLN A 143 0.22 24.87 4.28
CA GLN A 143 -0.51 25.58 5.32
C GLN A 143 0.40 25.80 6.53
N PRO A 144 0.49 27.03 7.08
CA PRO A 144 1.18 27.27 8.34
C PRO A 144 0.59 26.41 9.45
N VAL A 145 1.45 25.94 10.34
CA VAL A 145 1.03 25.37 11.62
C VAL A 145 0.89 26.56 12.54
N ASP A 146 -0.34 26.96 12.88
CA ASP A 146 -0.55 28.05 13.82
C ASP A 146 0.22 27.76 15.12
N ALA A 147 1.12 28.68 15.46
CA ALA A 147 1.87 28.61 16.71
C ALA A 147 0.87 28.88 17.85
N GLN A 148 0.36 27.81 18.46
CA GLN A 148 -0.26 27.90 19.78
C GLN A 148 0.75 28.40 20.81
#